data_AF-A0A151RVM4-F1
#
_entry.id   AF-A0A151RVM4-F1
#
_cell.length_a   1.000
_cell.length_b   1.000
_cell.length_c   1.000
_cell.angle_alpha   90.00
_cell.angle_beta   90.00
_cell.angle_gamma   90.00
#
_symmetry.space_group_name_H-M   'P 1'
#
loop_
_entity.id
_entity.type
_entity.pdbx_description
1 polymer ?
#
loop_
_entity_poly.entity_id
_entity_poly.type
_entity_poly.pdbx_seq_one_letter_code
_entity_poly.pdbx_strand_id
1 'polypeptide(L)'
;LLTGNNNDFLHGFISALSSRFALKNLGAPHYFLGVEFIPTKSGLFLSQHKYIRDLLEKFDMEGAKPAPTPFSPSATLQLHDGTATTEATYFYKIIGAVQYLTLTRPDLSFSINKLSQFMHKPKTLHLQHLKRLLRYIKHTINYGISLQPSSSFHLLAYTDADWGGNFDDRTSTSSYIIFFGGNPISWLSKKQRTVARSSIEA
;
A
#
# COMPACT_ATOMS: atom_id res chain seq x y z
N LEU A 1 18.93 5.58 -5.27
CA LEU A 1 19.57 4.49 -4.49
C LEU A 1 20.51 3.75 -5.42
N LEU A 2 21.77 3.54 -5.05
CA LEU A 2 22.72 2.73 -5.81
C LEU A 2 23.11 1.54 -4.94
N THR A 3 23.05 0.34 -5.49
CA THR A 3 23.40 -0.92 -4.83
C THR A 3 24.02 -1.87 -5.85
N GLY A 4 24.85 -2.81 -5.41
CA GLY A 4 25.55 -3.75 -6.28
C GLY A 4 26.33 -4.79 -5.51
N ASN A 5 26.77 -5.83 -6.20
CA ASN A 5 27.61 -6.91 -5.65
C ASN A 5 29.12 -6.64 -5.82
N ASN A 6 29.50 -5.56 -6.50
CA ASN A 6 30.89 -5.16 -6.73
C ASN A 6 31.08 -3.71 -6.26
N ASN A 7 31.80 -3.54 -5.15
CA ASN A 7 32.05 -2.23 -4.55
C ASN A 7 32.95 -1.36 -5.41
N ASP A 8 33.95 -1.93 -6.09
CA ASP A 8 34.87 -1.17 -6.94
C ASP A 8 34.14 -0.56 -8.12
N PHE A 9 33.27 -1.35 -8.77
CA PHE A 9 32.38 -0.86 -9.82
C PHE A 9 31.45 0.25 -9.30
N LEU A 10 30.85 0.04 -8.13
CA LEU A 10 29.91 1.01 -7.54
C LEU A 10 30.62 2.33 -7.21
N HIS A 11 31.84 2.29 -6.67
CA HIS A 11 32.66 3.47 -6.41
C HIS A 11 33.07 4.19 -7.70
N GLY A 12 33.56 3.44 -8.70
CA GLY A 12 33.89 3.99 -10.01
C GLY A 12 32.70 4.66 -10.69
N PHE A 13 31.53 4.01 -10.63
CA PHE A 13 30.27 4.55 -11.16
C PHE A 13 29.84 5.83 -10.44
N ILE A 14 29.89 5.86 -9.11
CA ILE A 14 29.57 7.07 -8.32
C ILE A 14 30.52 8.22 -8.68
N SER A 15 31.82 7.95 -8.83
CA SER A 15 32.81 8.96 -9.21
C SER A 15 32.58 9.50 -10.62
N ALA A 16 32.24 8.61 -11.57
CA ALA A 16 31.90 9.04 -12.93
C ALA A 16 30.64 9.93 -12.92
N LEU A 17 29.64 9.58 -12.11
CA LEU A 17 28.40 10.35 -12.02
C LEU A 17 28.62 11.71 -11.35
N SER A 18 29.41 11.77 -10.27
CA SER A 18 29.72 13.02 -9.56
C SER A 18 30.58 13.99 -10.39
N SER A 19 31.37 13.47 -11.34
CA SER A 19 32.13 14.32 -12.27
C SER A 19 31.23 15.07 -13.27
N ARG A 20 30.04 14.54 -13.56
CA ARG A 20 29.10 15.14 -14.54
C ARG A 20 27.92 15.85 -13.91
N PHE A 21 27.54 15.46 -12.70
CA PHE A 21 26.38 15.99 -12.01
C PHE A 21 26.73 16.34 -10.57
N ALA A 22 26.14 17.43 -10.05
CA ALA A 22 26.22 17.76 -8.64
C ALA A 22 25.55 16.65 -7.81
N LEU A 23 26.36 15.77 -7.24
CA LEU A 23 25.90 14.60 -6.49
C LEU A 23 26.33 14.70 -5.03
N LYS A 24 25.36 14.53 -4.12
CA LYS A 24 25.62 14.39 -2.69
C LYS A 24 25.40 12.94 -2.28
N ASN A 25 26.48 12.27 -1.87
CA ASN A 25 26.38 10.93 -1.30
C ASN A 25 25.95 11.04 0.17
N LEU A 26 24.78 10.51 0.50
CA LEU A 26 24.21 10.52 1.85
C LEU A 26 24.55 9.25 2.64
N GLY A 27 25.37 8.36 2.08
CA GLY A 27 25.73 7.09 2.70
C GLY A 27 24.60 6.05 2.59
N ALA A 28 24.55 5.13 3.56
CA ALA A 28 23.53 4.10 3.60
C ALA A 28 22.12 4.72 3.68
N PRO A 29 21.12 4.18 2.96
CA PRO A 29 19.76 4.67 3.06
C PRO A 29 19.24 4.41 4.48
N HIS A 30 18.70 5.46 5.11
CA HIS A 30 18.04 5.36 6.41
C HIS A 30 16.58 5.81 6.31
N TYR A 31 16.33 6.90 5.59
CA TYR A 31 14.99 7.44 5.34
C TYR A 31 14.95 8.10 3.98
N PHE A 32 13.98 7.73 3.14
CA PHE A 32 13.75 8.39 1.85
C PHE A 32 12.27 8.34 1.51
N LEU A 33 11.70 9.52 1.20
CA LEU A 33 10.30 9.65 0.77
C LEU A 33 9.34 8.88 1.69
N GLY A 34 9.37 9.14 3.00
CA GLY A 34 8.44 8.48 3.93
C GLY A 34 8.75 7.01 4.26
N VAL A 35 9.74 6.39 3.61
CA VAL A 35 10.15 5.00 3.83
C VAL A 35 11.44 4.95 4.64
N GLU A 36 11.39 4.21 5.75
CA GLU A 36 12.50 3.85 6.62
C GLU A 36 13.17 2.58 6.11
N PHE A 37 14.49 2.64 6.00
CA PHE A 37 15.34 1.54 5.57
C PHE A 37 16.07 1.03 6.80
N ILE A 38 15.65 -0.12 7.32
CA ILE A 38 16.13 -0.68 8.58
C ILE A 38 16.95 -1.93 8.27
N PRO A 39 18.29 -1.87 8.33
CA PRO A 39 19.13 -3.05 8.15
C PRO A 39 18.82 -4.11 9.21
N THR A 40 18.74 -5.37 8.80
CA THR A 40 18.58 -6.51 9.70
C THR A 40 19.70 -7.52 9.47
N LYS A 41 19.85 -8.51 10.37
CA LYS A 41 20.86 -9.56 10.20
C LYS A 41 20.68 -10.38 8.93
N SER A 42 19.44 -10.47 8.42
CA SER A 42 19.07 -11.28 7.25
C SER A 42 18.80 -10.45 5.99
N GLY A 43 18.89 -9.11 6.05
CA GLY A 43 18.64 -8.26 4.91
C GLY A 43 18.22 -6.85 5.30
N LEU A 44 17.10 -6.39 4.74
CA LEU A 44 16.64 -5.00 4.85
C LEU A 44 15.12 -4.97 5.08
N PHE A 45 14.70 -4.28 6.13
CA PHE A 45 13.28 -4.07 6.40
C PHE A 45 12.86 -2.66 5.97
N LEU A 46 11.87 -2.58 5.10
CA LEU A 46 11.26 -1.34 4.63
C LEU A 46 10.03 -1.06 5.49
N SER A 47 10.05 0.05 6.21
CA SER A 47 8.94 0.47 7.08
C SER A 47 8.46 1.87 6.70
N GLN A 48 7.21 2.19 7.04
CA GLN A 48 6.68 3.56 6.96
C GLN A 48 6.18 3.98 8.35
N HIS A 49 6.84 3.51 9.40
CA HIS A 49 6.40 3.63 10.78
C HIS A 49 6.23 5.09 11.21
N LYS A 50 7.25 5.93 10.95
CA LYS A 50 7.15 7.37 11.21
C LYS A 50 6.00 8.01 10.42
N TYR A 51 5.89 7.72 9.13
CA TYR A 51 4.84 8.28 8.28
C TYR A 51 3.43 7.87 8.76
N ILE A 52 3.26 6.64 9.24
CA ILE A 52 1.99 6.17 9.83
C ILE A 52 1.65 6.97 11.09
N ARG A 53 2.61 7.26 11.98
CA ARG A 53 2.35 8.09 13.17
C ARG A 53 1.87 9.48 12.78
N ASP A 54 2.62 10.15 11.91
CA ASP A 54 2.30 11.50 11.44
C ASP A 54 0.92 11.54 10.76
N LEU A 55 0.58 10.49 9.99
CA LEU A 55 -0.73 10.33 9.36
C LEU A 55 -1.85 10.17 10.40
N LEU A 56 -1.65 9.33 11.41
CA LEU A 56 -2.66 9.09 12.46
C LEU A 56 -2.87 10.33 13.34
N GLU A 57 -1.82 11.07 13.66
CA GLU A 57 -1.91 12.36 14.37
C GLU A 57 -2.68 13.38 13.53
N LYS A 58 -2.30 13.56 12.27
CA LYS A 58 -2.92 14.53 11.34
C LYS A 58 -4.44 14.36 11.15
N PHE A 59 -4.96 13.15 11.32
CA PHE A 59 -6.38 12.84 11.14
C PHE A 59 -7.08 12.46 12.45
N ASP A 60 -6.51 12.82 13.61
CA ASP A 60 -7.08 12.59 14.94
C ASP A 60 -7.38 11.11 15.25
N MET A 61 -6.54 10.19 14.73
CA MET A 61 -6.68 8.74 14.88
C MET A 61 -5.63 8.12 15.81
N GLU A 62 -4.69 8.91 16.35
CA GLU A 62 -3.67 8.42 17.29
C GLU A 62 -4.32 7.81 18.54
N GLY A 63 -5.38 8.41 19.09
CA GLY A 63 -6.11 7.88 20.26
C GLY A 63 -7.09 6.75 19.94
N ALA A 64 -7.33 6.42 18.68
CA ALA A 64 -8.39 5.48 18.29
C ALA A 64 -8.09 4.04 18.75
N LYS A 65 -9.12 3.30 19.20
CA LYS A 65 -8.96 1.88 19.54
C LYS A 65 -8.46 1.10 18.30
N PRO A 66 -7.45 0.22 18.38
CA PRO A 66 -7.00 -0.55 17.21
C PRO A 66 -8.11 -1.45 16.65
N ALA A 67 -7.98 -1.86 15.38
CA ALA A 67 -8.85 -2.84 14.74
C ALA A 67 -7.98 -3.96 14.12
N PRO A 68 -8.36 -5.25 14.25
CA PRO A 68 -7.53 -6.35 13.78
C PRO A 68 -7.63 -6.61 12.26
N THR A 69 -8.63 -6.05 11.58
CA THR A 69 -8.83 -6.22 10.13
C THR A 69 -9.03 -4.88 9.42
N PRO A 70 -8.50 -4.70 8.20
CA PRO A 70 -8.61 -3.44 7.45
C PRO A 70 -10.03 -3.19 6.94
N PHE A 71 -10.76 -4.28 6.65
CA PHE A 71 -12.13 -4.27 6.16
C PHE A 71 -12.96 -5.27 6.95
N SER A 72 -14.28 -5.06 7.01
CA SER A 72 -15.18 -6.04 7.64
C SER A 72 -15.62 -7.05 6.59
N PRO A 73 -15.53 -8.38 6.83
CA PRO A 73 -15.93 -9.40 5.87
C PRO A 73 -17.41 -9.32 5.48
N SER A 74 -18.23 -8.82 6.40
CA SER A 74 -19.69 -8.70 6.24
C SER A 74 -20.12 -7.33 5.71
N ALA A 75 -19.17 -6.42 5.44
CA ALA A 75 -19.52 -5.07 5.05
C ALA A 75 -19.77 -4.96 3.55
N THR A 76 -21.00 -4.58 3.23
CA THR A 76 -21.42 -4.23 1.88
C THR A 76 -21.39 -2.71 1.74
N LEU A 77 -20.47 -2.21 0.91
CA LEU A 77 -20.45 -0.79 0.53
C LEU A 77 -21.16 -0.60 -0.80
N GLN A 78 -22.07 0.37 -0.84
CA GLN A 78 -22.81 0.80 -2.03
C GLN A 78 -22.70 2.31 -2.17
N LEU A 79 -22.89 2.82 -3.39
CA LEU A 79 -22.96 4.26 -3.66
C LEU A 79 -24.11 4.91 -2.89
N HIS A 80 -25.23 4.21 -2.78
CA HIS A 80 -26.46 4.69 -2.14
C HIS A 80 -26.89 3.81 -0.96
N ASP A 81 -26.12 3.83 0.12
CA ASP A 81 -26.39 3.06 1.35
C ASP A 81 -27.46 3.66 2.30
N GLY A 82 -28.22 4.68 1.86
CA GLY A 82 -29.19 5.40 2.70
C GLY A 82 -28.61 6.32 3.80
N THR A 83 -27.30 6.30 4.07
CA THR A 83 -26.66 7.18 5.05
C THR A 83 -26.42 8.59 4.49
N ALA A 84 -26.23 9.54 5.42
CA ALA A 84 -25.95 10.95 5.09
C ALA A 84 -24.61 11.11 4.35
N THR A 85 -24.50 12.19 3.58
CA THR A 85 -23.25 12.59 2.94
C THR A 85 -22.23 13.05 3.98
N THR A 86 -20.95 12.86 3.69
CA THR A 86 -19.84 13.38 4.51
C THR A 86 -18.98 14.34 3.70
N GLU A 87 -18.12 15.09 4.39
CA GLU A 87 -17.14 15.99 3.78
C GLU A 87 -16.19 15.25 2.82
N ALA A 88 -16.39 15.45 1.52
CA ALA A 88 -15.61 14.81 0.47
C ALA A 88 -14.12 15.17 0.57
N THR A 89 -13.83 16.44 0.88
CA THR A 89 -12.46 16.95 1.06
C THR A 89 -11.70 16.24 2.16
N TYR A 90 -12.37 15.95 3.27
CA TYR A 90 -11.76 15.19 4.35
C TYR A 90 -11.49 13.75 3.91
N PHE A 91 -12.45 13.12 3.25
CA PHE A 91 -12.36 11.74 2.79
C PHE A 91 -11.21 11.50 1.81
N TYR A 92 -11.14 12.25 0.70
CA TYR A 92 -10.09 12.00 -0.30
C TYR A 92 -8.70 12.40 0.18
N LYS A 93 -8.57 13.36 1.11
CA LYS A 93 -7.28 13.69 1.76
C LYS A 93 -6.73 12.51 2.54
N ILE A 94 -7.59 11.81 3.29
CA ILE A 94 -7.19 10.59 4.00
C ILE A 94 -6.81 9.50 3.00
N ILE A 95 -7.64 9.24 1.99
CA ILE A 95 -7.34 8.18 1.03
C ILE A 95 -6.01 8.44 0.32
N GLY A 96 -5.74 9.68 -0.12
CA GLY A 96 -4.47 10.04 -0.74
C GLY A 96 -3.27 9.80 0.17
N ALA A 97 -3.40 10.10 1.47
CA ALA A 97 -2.36 9.81 2.46
C ALA A 97 -2.16 8.30 2.67
N VAL A 98 -3.25 7.54 2.81
CA VAL A 98 -3.19 6.08 3.03
C VAL A 98 -2.72 5.34 1.77
N GLN A 99 -3.01 5.84 0.57
CA GLN A 99 -2.50 5.29 -0.69
C GLN A 99 -0.97 5.27 -0.72
N TYR A 100 -0.30 6.20 -0.03
CA TYR A 100 1.15 6.23 0.04
C TYR A 100 1.74 5.07 0.84
N LEU A 101 0.96 4.47 1.75
CA LEU A 101 1.38 3.31 2.52
C LEU A 101 1.53 2.06 1.67
N THR A 102 0.91 2.01 0.48
CA THR A 102 1.01 0.84 -0.39
C THR A 102 2.43 0.58 -0.89
N LEU A 103 3.39 1.48 -0.65
CA LEU A 103 4.82 1.24 -0.93
C LEU A 103 5.43 0.14 -0.05
N THR A 104 4.96 -0.01 1.19
CA THR A 104 5.46 -1.04 2.13
C THR A 104 4.35 -1.92 2.70
N ARG A 105 3.09 -1.65 2.36
CA ARG A 105 1.90 -2.32 2.90
C ARG A 105 1.00 -2.86 1.79
N PRO A 106 1.40 -3.96 1.12
CA PRO A 106 0.58 -4.58 0.06
C PRO A 106 -0.80 -5.00 0.55
N ASP A 107 -0.93 -5.37 1.82
CA ASP A 107 -2.16 -5.80 2.48
C ASP A 107 -3.26 -4.73 2.51
N LEU A 108 -2.92 -3.45 2.38
CA LEU A 108 -3.89 -2.35 2.37
C LEU A 108 -4.52 -2.12 0.98
N SER A 109 -3.91 -2.65 -0.09
CA SER A 109 -4.24 -2.32 -1.48
C SER A 109 -5.72 -2.49 -1.80
N PHE A 110 -6.31 -3.61 -1.37
CA PHE A 110 -7.74 -3.89 -1.58
C PHE A 110 -8.64 -2.87 -0.88
N SER A 111 -8.41 -2.62 0.41
CA SER A 111 -9.26 -1.73 1.21
C SER A 111 -9.19 -0.29 0.69
N ILE A 112 -8.01 0.16 0.29
CA ILE A 112 -7.80 1.48 -0.31
C ILE A 112 -8.49 1.55 -1.67
N ASN A 113 -8.31 0.56 -2.54
CA ASN A 113 -8.97 0.53 -3.85
C ASN A 113 -10.49 0.58 -3.71
N LYS A 114 -11.07 -0.23 -2.81
CA LYS A 114 -12.51 -0.27 -2.57
C LYS A 114 -13.04 1.06 -2.07
N LEU A 115 -12.41 1.67 -1.07
CA LEU A 115 -12.84 2.95 -0.51
C LEU A 115 -12.65 4.12 -1.49
N SER A 116 -11.64 4.06 -2.36
CA SER A 116 -11.40 5.08 -3.39
C SER A 116 -12.56 5.22 -4.38
N GLN A 117 -13.38 4.18 -4.55
CA GLN A 117 -14.55 4.20 -5.45
C GLN A 117 -15.61 5.22 -5.00
N PHE A 118 -15.59 5.64 -3.73
CA PHE A 118 -16.59 6.54 -3.14
C PHE A 118 -16.11 8.00 -3.01
N MET A 119 -14.93 8.36 -3.51
CA MET A 119 -14.33 9.70 -3.32
C MET A 119 -15.19 10.87 -3.83
N HIS A 120 -16.00 10.65 -4.87
CA HIS A 120 -16.78 11.71 -5.50
C HIS A 120 -17.95 12.18 -4.62
N LYS A 121 -18.63 11.25 -3.96
CA LYS A 121 -19.77 11.51 -3.06
C LYS A 121 -19.73 10.52 -1.89
N PRO A 122 -18.78 10.68 -0.96
CA PRO A 122 -18.67 9.77 0.16
C PRO A 122 -19.82 9.99 1.14
N LYS A 123 -20.13 8.93 1.87
CA LYS A 123 -21.17 8.90 2.90
C LYS A 123 -20.61 8.52 4.27
N THR A 124 -21.44 8.66 5.30
CA THR A 124 -21.08 8.35 6.69
C THR A 124 -20.57 6.91 6.84
N LEU A 125 -21.20 5.94 6.18
CA LEU A 125 -20.74 4.55 6.22
C LEU A 125 -19.35 4.41 5.57
N HIS A 126 -19.11 5.04 4.42
CA HIS A 126 -17.79 5.01 3.76
C HIS A 126 -16.72 5.59 4.68
N LEU A 127 -17.00 6.72 5.35
CA LEU A 127 -16.07 7.31 6.31
C LEU A 127 -15.83 6.41 7.53
N GLN A 128 -16.86 5.71 8.02
CA GLN A 128 -16.72 4.74 9.10
C GLN A 128 -15.76 3.61 8.73
N HIS A 129 -15.85 3.10 7.50
CA HIS A 129 -14.93 2.10 6.96
C HIS A 129 -13.51 2.64 6.77
N LEU A 130 -13.37 3.89 6.31
CA LEU A 130 -12.08 4.56 6.22
C LEU A 130 -11.43 4.75 7.59
N LYS A 131 -12.20 5.16 8.61
CA LYS A 131 -11.72 5.22 10.00
C LYS A 131 -11.33 3.83 10.53
N ARG A 132 -12.06 2.78 10.16
CA ARG A 132 -11.65 1.39 10.50
C ARG A 132 -10.30 1.04 9.87
N LEU A 133 -10.06 1.39 8.61
CA LEU A 133 -8.78 1.18 7.94
C LEU A 133 -7.63 1.88 8.70
N LEU A 134 -7.83 3.13 9.12
CA LEU A 134 -6.85 3.86 9.95
C LEU A 134 -6.60 3.16 11.30
N ARG A 135 -7.63 2.62 11.94
CA ARG A 135 -7.49 1.82 13.18
C ARG A 135 -6.71 0.52 12.95
N TYR A 136 -6.83 -0.09 11.77
CA TYR A 136 -6.04 -1.26 11.40
C TYR A 136 -4.58 -0.91 11.13
N ILE A 137 -4.34 0.20 10.42
CA ILE A 137 -3.00 0.74 10.21
C ILE A 137 -2.32 1.02 11.56
N LYS A 138 -3.05 1.58 12.53
CA LYS A 138 -2.56 1.74 13.91
C LYS A 138 -2.21 0.40 14.56
N HIS A 139 -3.08 -0.61 14.43
CA HIS A 139 -2.82 -1.94 14.99
C HIS A 139 -1.56 -2.60 14.40
N THR A 140 -1.29 -2.32 13.12
CA THR A 140 -0.21 -2.91 12.32
C THR A 140 0.90 -1.90 12.02
N ILE A 141 1.12 -0.94 12.91
CA ILE A 141 2.06 0.18 12.68
C ILE A 141 3.51 -0.26 12.46
N ASN A 142 3.87 -1.45 12.94
CA ASN A 142 5.21 -2.04 12.79
C ASN A 142 5.35 -2.93 11.55
N TYR A 143 4.30 -3.07 10.74
CA TYR A 143 4.34 -3.90 9.54
C TYR A 143 5.07 -3.18 8.41
N GLY A 144 5.67 -3.95 7.51
CA GLY A 144 6.46 -3.48 6.40
C GLY A 144 6.93 -4.65 5.53
N ILE A 145 7.87 -4.40 4.63
CA ILE A 145 8.42 -5.42 3.72
C ILE A 145 9.81 -5.83 4.19
N SER A 146 10.05 -7.13 4.33
CA SER A 146 11.38 -7.67 4.55
C SER A 146 11.97 -8.10 3.22
N LEU A 147 13.11 -7.51 2.86
CA LEU A 147 13.90 -7.86 1.69
C LEU A 147 15.12 -8.68 2.14
N GLN A 148 15.32 -9.85 1.54
CA GLN A 148 16.41 -10.76 1.85
C GLN A 148 17.22 -11.08 0.60
N PRO A 149 18.55 -11.24 0.72
CA PRO A 149 19.36 -11.78 -0.36
C PRO A 149 18.84 -13.15 -0.78
N SER A 150 18.78 -13.40 -2.09
CA SER A 150 18.31 -14.67 -2.64
C SER A 150 19.20 -15.07 -3.80
N SER A 151 19.57 -16.35 -3.83
CA SER A 151 20.24 -16.98 -4.98
C SER A 151 19.24 -17.44 -6.05
N SER A 152 17.95 -17.42 -5.73
CA SER A 152 16.86 -17.80 -6.61
C SER A 152 16.43 -16.60 -7.46
N PHE A 153 16.39 -16.80 -8.78
CA PHE A 153 15.89 -15.80 -9.75
C PHE A 153 14.46 -16.10 -10.21
N HIS A 154 13.72 -16.89 -9.45
CA HIS A 154 12.35 -17.24 -9.78
C HIS A 154 11.41 -16.05 -9.60
N LEU A 155 10.57 -15.84 -10.61
CA LEU A 155 9.44 -14.93 -10.57
C LEU A 155 8.18 -15.72 -10.22
N LEU A 156 7.55 -15.38 -9.10
CA LEU A 156 6.32 -16.02 -8.62
C LEU A 156 5.21 -14.98 -8.58
N ALA A 157 4.10 -15.25 -9.27
CA ALA A 157 2.94 -14.38 -9.26
C ALA A 157 1.77 -15.11 -8.61
N TYR A 158 1.15 -14.45 -7.63
CA TYR A 158 -0.14 -14.84 -7.09
C TYR A 158 -1.18 -13.86 -7.58
N THR A 159 -2.32 -14.37 -8.01
CA THR A 159 -3.45 -13.58 -8.49
C THR A 159 -4.71 -14.06 -7.80
N ASP A 160 -5.58 -13.12 -7.47
CA ASP A 160 -6.89 -13.41 -6.88
C ASP A 160 -7.92 -12.45 -7.48
N ALA A 161 -9.13 -12.95 -7.73
CA ALA A 161 -10.22 -12.16 -8.27
C ALA A 161 -11.55 -12.56 -7.63
N ASP A 162 -12.36 -11.56 -7.28
CA ASP A 162 -13.77 -11.81 -6.93
C ASP A 162 -14.63 -11.96 -8.18
N TRP A 163 -15.84 -12.51 -8.05
CA TRP A 163 -16.83 -12.51 -9.14
C TRP A 163 -18.00 -11.59 -8.79
N GLY A 164 -18.09 -10.47 -9.50
CA GLY A 164 -19.17 -9.49 -9.34
C GLY A 164 -19.32 -8.95 -7.92
N GLY A 165 -18.21 -8.84 -7.19
CA GLY A 165 -18.19 -8.40 -5.79
C GLY A 165 -18.59 -6.94 -5.58
N ASN A 166 -18.68 -6.14 -6.65
CA ASN A 166 -19.27 -4.81 -6.56
C ASN A 166 -20.80 -4.86 -6.66
N PHE A 167 -21.49 -4.39 -5.62
CA PHE A 167 -22.95 -4.40 -5.58
C PHE A 167 -23.60 -3.37 -6.50
N ASP A 168 -22.89 -2.27 -6.83
CA ASP A 168 -23.44 -1.19 -7.65
C ASP A 168 -23.50 -1.56 -9.15
N ASP A 169 -22.47 -2.23 -9.68
CA ASP A 169 -22.34 -2.51 -11.13
C ASP A 169 -21.92 -3.95 -11.46
N ARG A 170 -21.81 -4.83 -10.46
CA ARG A 170 -21.42 -6.24 -10.60
C ARG A 170 -20.06 -6.44 -11.29
N THR A 171 -19.18 -5.44 -11.31
CA THR A 171 -17.80 -5.65 -11.75
C THR A 171 -17.00 -6.39 -10.69
N SER A 172 -16.03 -7.16 -11.15
CA SER A 172 -15.09 -7.85 -10.28
C SER A 172 -13.94 -6.96 -9.80
N THR A 173 -13.24 -7.40 -8.76
CA THR A 173 -11.97 -6.84 -8.29
C THR A 173 -10.89 -7.89 -8.47
N SER A 174 -9.86 -7.57 -9.25
CA SER A 174 -8.68 -8.42 -9.40
C SER A 174 -7.52 -7.85 -8.59
N SER A 175 -6.70 -8.74 -8.06
CA SER A 175 -5.49 -8.38 -7.34
C SER A 175 -4.35 -9.32 -7.71
N TYR A 176 -3.12 -8.84 -7.56
CA TYR A 176 -1.94 -9.66 -7.71
C TYR A 176 -0.84 -9.22 -6.76
N ILE A 177 0.08 -10.14 -6.50
CA ILE A 177 1.39 -9.85 -5.91
C ILE A 177 2.45 -10.70 -6.61
N ILE A 178 3.54 -10.04 -7.00
CA ILE A 178 4.66 -10.64 -7.70
C ILE A 178 5.86 -10.63 -6.76
N PHE A 179 6.47 -11.80 -6.62
CA PHE A 179 7.70 -12.03 -5.88
C PHE A 179 8.85 -12.35 -6.83
N PHE A 180 10.03 -11.86 -6.49
CA PHE A 180 11.27 -12.21 -7.17
C PHE A 180 12.28 -12.69 -6.14
N GLY A 181 12.73 -13.93 -6.28
CA GLY A 181 13.65 -14.55 -5.32
C GLY A 181 13.10 -14.61 -3.90
N GLY A 182 11.77 -14.66 -3.73
CA GLY A 182 11.09 -14.65 -2.43
C GLY A 182 10.78 -13.26 -1.86
N ASN A 183 11.19 -12.18 -2.54
CA ASN A 183 10.91 -10.81 -2.13
C ASN A 183 9.74 -10.22 -2.93
N PRO A 184 8.75 -9.56 -2.29
CA PRO A 184 7.68 -8.90 -3.03
C PRO A 184 8.23 -7.67 -3.78
N ILE A 185 7.94 -7.58 -5.08
CA ILE A 185 8.44 -6.49 -5.95
C ILE A 185 7.33 -5.68 -6.60
N SER A 186 6.11 -6.22 -6.72
CA SER A 186 4.97 -5.53 -7.30
C SER A 186 3.67 -6.11 -6.79
N TRP A 187 2.66 -5.27 -6.58
CA TRP A 187 1.33 -5.68 -6.15
C TRP A 187 0.29 -4.64 -6.56
N LEU A 188 -0.95 -5.09 -6.71
CA LEU A 188 -2.07 -4.25 -7.07
C LEU A 188 -3.39 -4.88 -6.61
N SER A 189 -4.37 -4.04 -6.28
CA SER A 189 -5.77 -4.43 -6.26
C SER A 189 -6.57 -3.41 -7.07
N LYS A 190 -7.42 -3.88 -7.97
CA LYS A 190 -8.09 -3.05 -8.97
C LYS A 190 -9.45 -3.61 -9.36
N LYS A 191 -10.45 -2.75 -9.30
CA LYS A 191 -11.76 -2.97 -9.95
C LYS A 191 -11.60 -3.15 -11.46
N GLN A 192 -12.18 -4.22 -12.00
CA GLN A 192 -12.21 -4.50 -13.43
C GLN A 192 -13.03 -3.46 -14.19
N ARG A 193 -12.70 -3.27 -15.46
CA ARG A 193 -13.42 -2.34 -16.35
C ARG A 193 -14.69 -2.94 -16.94
N THR A 194 -14.73 -4.26 -17.03
CA THR A 194 -15.80 -5.04 -17.62
C THR A 194 -16.45 -5.93 -16.56
N VAL A 195 -17.71 -6.30 -16.80
CA VAL A 195 -18.43 -7.26 -15.95
C VAL A 195 -18.14 -8.66 -16.48
N ALA A 196 -17.51 -9.50 -15.66
CA ALA A 196 -17.31 -10.90 -15.96
C ALA A 196 -18.63 -11.68 -15.86
N ARG A 197 -18.91 -12.54 -16.84
CA ARG A 197 -20.14 -13.36 -16.87
C ARG A 197 -20.01 -14.66 -16.09
N SER A 198 -18.79 -15.03 -15.69
CA SER A 198 -18.52 -16.21 -14.87
C SER A 198 -17.32 -15.97 -13.95
N SER A 199 -17.16 -16.81 -12.93
CA SER A 199 -15.98 -16.80 -12.06
C SER A 199 -14.68 -17.22 -12.76
N ILE A 200 -14.77 -17.87 -13.93
CA ILE A 200 -13.61 -18.25 -14.74
C ILE A 200 -13.12 -17.07 -15.59
N GLU A 201 -14.05 -16.21 -16.02
CA GLU A 201 -13.74 -15.01 -16.79
C GLU A 201 -13.22 -13.86 -15.91
N ALA A 202 -13.61 -13.87 -14.64
CA ALA A 202 -13.22 -12.89 -13.63
C ALA A 202 -11.72 -12.96 -13.27
#